data_AF-B7QLL1-F1
#
_entry.id   AF-B7QLL1-F1
#
_cell.length_a   1.000
_cell.length_b   1.000
_cell.length_c   1.000
_cell.angle_alpha   90.00
_cell.angle_beta   90.00
_cell.angle_gamma   90.00
#
_symmetry.space_group_name_H-M   'P 1'
#
loop_
_entity.id
_entity.type
_entity.pdbx_description
1 polymer ?
#
loop_
_entity_poly.entity_id
_entity_poly.type
_entity_poly.pdbx_seq_one_letter_code
_entity_poly.pdbx_strand_id
1 'polypeptide(L)'
;MNESLDPCDDFYLFACQRWDSERNESIWEAASNRSLEDFEAAKTALLDGHFEPTNEPEAYLVDFVRHCENEHPRRTVEGKDPVMLELDIMGGYPLFLPQWRAEGYDWLRAETRLAHVGHNQALLSVRFQIDGQRRDRRIIQASGI
;
A
#
# COMPACT_ATOMS: atom_id res chain seq x y z
N MET A 1 6.72 -35.04 3.52
CA MET A 1 6.17 -36.06 4.43
C MET A 1 7.14 -37.22 4.58
N ASN A 2 7.32 -37.72 5.79
CA ASN A 2 8.12 -38.89 6.12
C ASN A 2 7.17 -40.02 6.56
N GLU A 3 6.84 -40.91 5.63
CA GLU A 3 5.89 -42.02 5.83
C GLU A 3 6.40 -43.10 6.79
N SER A 4 7.66 -43.02 7.23
CA SER A 4 8.24 -43.93 8.22
C SER A 4 7.94 -43.54 9.67
N LEU A 5 7.24 -42.42 9.90
CA LEU A 5 6.87 -41.92 11.22
C LEU A 5 5.34 -42.00 11.41
N ASP A 6 4.89 -42.23 12.64
CA ASP A 6 3.46 -42.18 12.96
C ASP A 6 3.01 -40.71 13.08
N PRO A 7 2.01 -40.26 12.29
CA PRO A 7 1.44 -38.92 12.42
C PRO A 7 0.83 -38.62 13.79
N CYS A 8 0.45 -39.65 14.57
CA CYS A 8 -0.11 -39.48 15.92
C CYS A 8 0.96 -39.13 16.98
N ASP A 9 2.23 -39.46 16.72
CA ASP A 9 3.33 -39.22 17.66
C ASP A 9 3.92 -37.81 17.49
N ASP A 10 4.23 -37.43 16.25
CA ASP A 10 4.70 -36.08 15.91
C ASP A 10 4.26 -35.73 14.48
N PHE A 11 3.06 -35.16 14.39
CA PHE A 11 2.48 -34.80 13.11
C PHE A 11 3.34 -33.79 12.33
N TYR A 12 4.03 -32.88 13.04
CA TYR A 12 4.87 -31.88 12.39
C TYR A 12 6.12 -32.53 11.77
N LEU A 13 6.78 -33.45 12.47
CA LEU A 13 7.90 -34.21 11.91
C LEU A 13 7.45 -35.15 10.77
N PHE A 14 6.30 -35.80 10.92
CA PHE A 14 5.70 -36.61 9.86
C PHE A 14 5.41 -35.79 8.59
N ALA A 15 4.71 -34.66 8.71
CA ALA A 15 4.28 -33.87 7.56
C ALA A 15 5.44 -33.04 6.97
N CYS A 16 6.15 -32.32 7.82
CA CYS A 16 7.06 -31.24 7.46
C CYS A 16 8.55 -31.58 7.66
N GLN A 17 8.88 -32.75 8.21
CA GLN A 17 10.26 -33.22 8.38
C GLN A 17 11.17 -32.19 9.06
N ARG A 18 10.70 -31.52 10.13
CA ARG A 18 11.51 -30.55 10.87
C ARG A 18 12.05 -29.39 10.01
N TRP A 19 11.27 -28.96 9.01
CA TRP A 19 11.58 -27.88 8.07
C TRP A 19 12.37 -26.74 8.70
N ASP A 20 11.86 -26.16 9.80
CA ASP A 20 12.43 -24.96 10.43
C ASP A 20 13.78 -25.19 11.12
N SER A 21 14.17 -26.44 11.37
CA SER A 21 15.45 -26.80 12.01
C SER A 21 16.47 -27.41 11.05
N GLU A 22 16.01 -27.99 9.95
CA GLU A 22 16.88 -28.53 8.89
C GLU A 22 17.17 -27.50 7.80
N ARG A 23 16.27 -26.52 7.63
CA ARG A 23 16.48 -25.35 6.79
C ARG A 23 16.60 -24.12 7.66
N ASN A 24 17.51 -23.23 7.30
CA ASN A 24 17.66 -21.92 7.95
C ASN A 24 16.60 -20.92 7.46
N GLU A 25 15.37 -21.40 7.24
CA GLU A 25 14.20 -20.64 6.79
C GLU A 25 12.95 -21.29 7.38
N SER A 26 11.98 -20.50 7.84
CA SER A 26 10.73 -21.08 8.34
C SER A 26 9.83 -21.54 7.18
N ILE A 27 8.98 -22.53 7.41
CA ILE A 27 8.01 -22.98 6.40
C ILE A 27 7.04 -21.87 5.97
N TRP A 28 6.71 -20.96 6.89
CA TRP A 28 5.85 -19.80 6.63
C TRP A 28 6.55 -18.75 5.80
N GLU A 29 7.82 -18.52 6.06
CA GLU A 29 8.67 -17.64 5.26
C GLU A 29 8.85 -18.20 3.86
N ALA A 30 9.17 -19.49 3.71
CA ALA A 30 9.26 -20.14 2.40
C ALA A 30 7.95 -20.09 1.61
N ALA A 31 6.80 -20.32 2.26
CA ALA A 31 5.49 -20.21 1.63
C ALA A 31 5.17 -18.76 1.22
N SER A 32 5.47 -17.79 2.10
CA SER A 32 5.27 -16.36 1.81
C SER A 32 6.15 -15.89 0.67
N ASN A 33 7.42 -16.31 0.64
CA ASN A 33 8.36 -15.99 -0.42
C ASN A 33 7.91 -16.57 -1.76
N ARG A 34 7.41 -17.82 -1.77
CA ARG A 34 6.85 -18.40 -3.00
C ARG A 34 5.64 -17.63 -3.50
N SER A 35 4.71 -17.24 -2.61
CA SER A 35 3.57 -16.41 -3.02
C SER A 35 4.00 -15.05 -3.57
N LEU A 36 5.06 -14.46 -3.02
CA LEU A 36 5.66 -13.23 -3.55
C LEU A 36 6.31 -13.46 -4.92
N GLU A 37 7.04 -14.56 -5.11
CA GLU A 37 7.64 -14.94 -6.40
C GLU A 37 6.56 -15.14 -7.48
N ASP A 38 5.49 -15.88 -7.17
CA ASP A 38 4.36 -16.10 -8.08
C ASP A 38 3.67 -14.77 -8.44
N PHE A 39 3.46 -13.90 -7.45
CA PHE A 39 2.90 -12.56 -7.66
C PHE A 39 3.80 -11.70 -8.56
N GLU A 40 5.10 -11.67 -8.30
CA GLU A 40 6.07 -10.89 -9.08
C GLU A 40 6.17 -11.41 -10.51
N ALA A 41 6.15 -12.74 -10.71
CA ALA A 41 6.14 -13.36 -12.03
C ALA A 41 4.86 -12.98 -12.82
N ALA A 42 3.69 -13.08 -12.18
CA ALA A 42 2.42 -12.71 -12.79
C ALA A 42 2.35 -11.21 -13.13
N LYS A 43 2.75 -10.35 -12.19
CA LYS A 43 2.84 -8.90 -12.39
C LYS A 43 3.75 -8.58 -13.56
N THR A 44 4.97 -9.12 -13.61
CA THR A 44 5.93 -8.87 -14.69
C THR A 44 5.36 -9.32 -16.05
N ALA A 45 4.78 -10.51 -16.11
CA ALA A 45 4.21 -11.01 -17.36
C ALA A 45 3.01 -10.17 -17.85
N LEU A 46 2.20 -9.60 -16.95
CA LEU A 46 1.15 -8.64 -17.29
C LEU A 46 1.72 -7.32 -17.83
N LEU A 47 2.79 -6.81 -17.23
CA LEU A 47 3.41 -5.54 -17.63
C LEU A 47 4.09 -5.63 -19.01
N ASP A 48 4.86 -6.70 -19.21
CA ASP A 48 5.60 -7.00 -20.44
C ASP A 48 4.68 -7.43 -21.61
N GLY A 49 3.38 -7.59 -21.35
CA GLY A 49 2.38 -7.98 -22.35
C GLY A 49 2.43 -9.46 -22.76
N HIS A 50 3.11 -10.30 -21.98
CA HIS A 50 3.08 -11.75 -22.15
C HIS A 50 1.72 -12.35 -21.77
N PHE A 51 1.00 -11.68 -20.87
CA PHE A 51 -0.40 -11.96 -20.55
C PHE A 51 -1.27 -10.72 -20.80
N GLU A 52 -2.48 -10.96 -21.30
CA GLU A 52 -3.51 -9.93 -21.40
C GLU A 52 -4.27 -9.83 -20.07
N PRO A 53 -4.61 -8.62 -19.59
CA PRO A 53 -5.46 -8.44 -18.43
C PRO A 53 -6.78 -9.18 -18.58
N THR A 54 -7.16 -9.95 -17.56
CA THR A 54 -8.37 -10.78 -17.57
C THR A 54 -9.59 -10.08 -16.98
N ASN A 55 -9.36 -8.99 -16.26
CA ASN A 55 -10.40 -8.22 -15.56
C ASN A 55 -10.00 -6.73 -15.43
N GLU A 56 -10.96 -5.91 -15.01
CA GLU A 56 -10.77 -4.46 -14.85
C GLU A 56 -9.66 -4.08 -13.85
N PRO A 57 -9.54 -4.72 -12.66
CA PRO A 57 -8.41 -4.48 -11.75
C PRO A 57 -7.02 -4.73 -12.37
N GLU A 58 -6.85 -5.82 -13.12
CA GLU A 58 -5.60 -6.12 -13.81
C GLU A 58 -5.28 -5.08 -14.89
N ALA A 59 -6.30 -4.67 -15.66
CA ALA A 59 -6.13 -3.63 -16.67
C ALA A 59 -5.72 -2.29 -16.05
N TYR A 60 -6.35 -1.89 -14.94
CA TYR A 60 -5.98 -0.70 -14.19
C TYR A 60 -4.54 -0.76 -13.68
N LEU A 61 -4.10 -1.90 -13.13
CA LEU A 61 -2.73 -2.08 -12.64
C LEU A 61 -1.70 -1.92 -13.77
N VAL A 62 -1.95 -2.55 -14.92
CA VAL A 62 -1.06 -2.46 -16.08
C VAL A 62 -0.97 -1.01 -16.57
N ASP A 63 -2.11 -0.32 -16.72
CA ASP A 63 -2.15 1.07 -17.15
C ASP A 63 -1.45 2.01 -16.14
N PHE A 64 -1.68 1.79 -14.84
CA PHE A 64 -1.06 2.57 -13.77
C PHE A 64 0.47 2.43 -13.77
N VAL A 65 0.99 1.21 -13.83
CA VAL A 65 2.44 0.98 -13.82
C VAL A 65 3.09 1.50 -15.10
N ARG A 66 2.49 1.28 -16.27
CA ARG A 66 2.98 1.87 -17.53
C ARG A 66 3.00 3.40 -17.45
N HIS A 67 2.03 4.01 -16.80
CA HIS A 67 2.02 5.45 -16.57
C HIS A 67 3.17 5.92 -15.68
N CYS A 68 3.61 5.10 -14.71
CA CYS A 68 4.74 5.41 -13.83
C CYS A 68 6.11 5.19 -14.51
N GLU A 69 6.28 4.12 -15.29
CA GLU A 69 7.56 3.75 -15.89
C GLU A 69 7.93 4.58 -17.12
N ASN A 70 6.93 5.03 -17.87
CA ASN A 70 7.18 5.91 -18.99
C ASN A 70 7.55 7.31 -18.50
N GLU A 71 8.68 7.85 -18.95
CA GLU A 71 9.01 9.26 -18.79
C GLU A 71 7.97 10.10 -19.53
N HIS A 72 6.91 10.47 -18.83
CA HIS A 72 5.99 11.47 -19.32
C HIS A 72 6.63 12.84 -19.14
N PRO A 73 6.64 13.72 -20.17
CA PRO A 73 6.95 15.12 -19.94
C PRO A 73 6.06 15.59 -18.79
N ARG A 74 6.63 16.30 -17.79
CA ARG A 74 5.90 16.76 -16.60
C ARG A 74 4.52 17.24 -17.02
N ARG A 75 3.50 16.43 -16.69
CA ARG A 75 2.14 16.72 -17.10
C ARG A 75 1.70 17.89 -16.24
N THR A 76 1.70 19.08 -16.83
CA THR A 76 1.12 20.23 -16.18
C THR A 76 -0.38 20.19 -16.41
N VAL A 77 -1.14 20.34 -15.33
CA VAL A 77 -2.58 20.59 -15.44
C VAL A 77 -2.73 22.10 -15.46
N GLU A 78 -3.28 22.63 -16.55
CA GLU A 78 -3.41 24.08 -16.76
C GLU A 78 -2.07 24.85 -16.68
N GLY A 79 -0.95 24.21 -17.07
CA GLY A 79 0.37 24.83 -17.03
C GLY A 79 1.05 24.84 -15.65
N LYS A 80 0.41 24.26 -14.62
CA LYS A 80 0.99 24.09 -13.28
C LYS A 80 1.37 22.63 -13.00
N ASP A 81 2.43 22.44 -12.22
CA ASP A 81 2.78 21.13 -11.67
C ASP A 81 1.63 20.63 -10.77
N PRO A 82 1.18 19.36 -10.89
CA PRO A 82 0.08 18.81 -10.08
C PRO A 82 0.29 18.98 -8.58
N VAL A 83 1.54 18.86 -8.10
CA VAL A 83 1.85 19.06 -6.68
C VAL A 83 1.59 20.50 -6.28
N MET A 84 1.94 21.46 -7.14
CA MET A 84 1.71 22.88 -6.86
C MET A 84 0.21 23.23 -6.83
N LEU A 85 -0.61 22.57 -7.66
CA LEU A 85 -2.06 22.72 -7.60
C LEU A 85 -2.63 22.22 -6.26
N GLU A 86 -2.17 21.08 -5.78
CA GLU A 86 -2.59 20.55 -4.47
C GLU A 86 -2.17 21.48 -3.34
N LEU A 87 -0.93 22.02 -3.39
CA LEU A 87 -0.48 23.02 -2.42
C LEU A 87 -1.36 24.27 -2.44
N ASP A 88 -1.74 24.78 -3.63
CA ASP A 88 -2.64 25.93 -3.76
C ASP A 88 -4.01 25.64 -3.11
N ILE A 89 -4.59 24.45 -3.32
CA ILE A 89 -5.86 24.01 -2.69
C ILE A 89 -5.75 24.00 -1.16
N MET A 90 -4.59 23.60 -0.64
CA MET A 90 -4.30 23.55 0.79
C MET A 90 -4.03 24.93 1.41
N GLY A 91 -4.06 26.01 0.63
CA GLY A 91 -3.77 27.37 1.12
C GLY A 91 -2.31 27.79 0.93
N GLY A 92 -1.58 27.08 0.08
CA GLY A 92 -0.18 27.33 -0.26
C GLY A 92 0.81 26.69 0.70
N TYR A 93 2.10 26.81 0.37
CA TYR A 93 3.20 26.32 1.20
C TYR A 93 4.21 27.45 1.46
N PRO A 94 4.51 27.80 2.73
CA PRO A 94 5.32 28.98 3.08
C PRO A 94 6.71 29.00 2.43
N LEU A 95 7.31 27.82 2.19
CA LEU A 95 8.63 27.70 1.58
C LEU A 95 8.67 28.22 0.14
N PHE A 96 7.56 28.11 -0.60
CA PHE A 96 7.49 28.46 -2.01
C PHE A 96 6.73 29.77 -2.27
N LEU A 97 6.11 30.35 -1.25
CA LEU A 97 5.27 31.54 -1.35
C LEU A 97 5.71 32.57 -0.30
N PRO A 98 6.65 33.47 -0.62
CA PRO A 98 7.17 34.47 0.33
C PRO A 98 6.10 35.40 0.93
N GLN A 99 5.02 35.63 0.17
CA GLN A 99 3.85 36.42 0.59
C GLN A 99 2.83 35.64 1.44
N TRP A 100 3.08 34.36 1.71
CA TRP A 100 2.17 33.53 2.51
C TRP A 100 2.00 34.11 3.92
N ARG A 101 0.77 34.06 4.44
CA ARG A 101 0.39 34.54 5.77
C ARG A 101 -0.37 33.43 6.49
N ALA A 102 -0.11 33.28 7.78
CA ALA A 102 -0.85 32.33 8.63
C ALA A 102 -2.28 32.80 8.92
N GLU A 103 -2.54 34.11 8.80
CA GLU A 103 -3.85 34.71 8.98
C GLU A 103 -4.84 34.15 7.96
N GLY A 104 -5.89 33.48 8.46
CA GLY A 104 -6.92 32.86 7.62
C GLY A 104 -6.54 31.49 7.04
N TYR A 105 -5.40 30.92 7.42
CA TYR A 105 -5.01 29.57 6.98
C TYR A 105 -5.91 28.49 7.62
N ASP A 106 -6.57 27.70 6.78
CA ASP A 106 -7.40 26.57 7.20
C ASP A 106 -6.55 25.29 7.25
N TRP A 107 -5.89 25.08 8.38
CA TRP A 107 -5.07 23.89 8.59
C TRP A 107 -5.89 22.58 8.55
N LEU A 108 -7.19 22.62 8.87
CA LEU A 108 -8.03 21.44 8.84
C LEU A 108 -8.36 21.04 7.39
N ARG A 109 -8.58 22.02 6.50
CA ARG A 109 -8.67 21.77 5.05
C ARG A 109 -7.37 21.16 4.52
N ALA A 110 -6.21 21.69 4.92
CA ALA A 110 -4.93 21.15 4.49
C ALA A 110 -4.73 19.70 4.96
N GLU A 111 -4.97 19.43 6.26
CA GLU A 111 -4.89 18.08 6.84
C GLU A 111 -5.84 17.09 6.16
N THR A 112 -7.10 17.50 5.91
CA THR A 112 -8.08 16.64 5.25
C THR A 112 -7.74 16.38 3.79
N ARG A 113 -7.15 17.37 3.08
CA ARG A 113 -6.68 17.17 1.69
C ARG A 113 -5.49 16.22 1.63
N LEU A 114 -4.52 16.36 2.54
CA LEU A 114 -3.39 15.44 2.67
C LEU A 114 -3.87 14.01 2.96
N ALA A 115 -4.82 13.85 3.87
CA ALA A 115 -5.37 12.54 4.22
C ALA A 115 -6.11 11.90 3.04
N HIS A 116 -6.82 12.71 2.24
CA HIS A 116 -7.62 12.22 1.13
C HIS A 116 -6.79 11.87 -0.12
N VAL A 117 -5.84 12.73 -0.50
CA VAL A 117 -5.07 12.58 -1.75
C VAL A 117 -3.77 11.82 -1.52
N GLY A 118 -3.05 12.15 -0.45
CA GLY A 118 -1.72 11.59 -0.19
C GLY A 118 -1.71 10.38 0.73
N HIS A 119 -2.88 9.98 1.26
CA HIS A 119 -2.97 9.04 2.38
C HIS A 119 -2.03 9.39 3.54
N ASN A 120 -1.74 10.69 3.69
CA ASN A 120 -0.80 11.22 4.65
C ASN A 120 -1.56 12.06 5.67
N GLN A 121 -1.35 11.77 6.93
CA GLN A 121 -1.98 12.46 8.05
C GLN A 121 -0.82 13.09 8.81
N ALA A 122 -0.75 14.42 8.84
CA ALA A 122 0.41 15.13 9.37
C ALA A 122 0.24 15.51 10.84
N LEU A 123 -1.00 15.79 11.27
CA LEU A 123 -1.33 16.24 12.62
C LEU A 123 -2.25 15.26 13.34
N LEU A 124 -3.24 14.71 12.63
CA LEU A 124 -4.28 13.87 13.20
C LEU A 124 -4.43 12.60 12.38
N SER A 125 -4.12 11.45 12.99
CA SER A 125 -4.48 10.18 12.37
C SER A 125 -5.95 9.87 12.63
N VAL A 126 -6.74 9.88 11.57
CA VAL A 126 -8.16 9.51 11.58
C VAL A 126 -8.36 8.23 10.79
N ARG A 127 -8.84 7.17 11.43
CA ARG A 127 -9.00 5.85 10.82
C ARG A 127 -10.34 5.21 11.18
N PHE A 128 -10.85 4.39 10.28
CA PHE A 128 -11.97 3.49 10.58
C PHE A 128 -11.41 2.20 11.17
N GLN A 129 -11.78 1.88 12.41
CA GLN A 129 -11.31 0.70 13.13
C GLN A 129 -12.47 -0.20 13.53
N ILE A 130 -12.17 -1.48 13.78
CA ILE A 130 -13.12 -2.40 14.42
C ILE A 130 -13.30 -1.95 15.87
N ASP A 131 -14.55 -1.85 16.33
CA ASP A 131 -14.81 -1.56 17.74
C ASP A 131 -14.33 -2.76 18.59
N GLY A 132 -13.36 -2.50 19.47
CA GLY A 132 -12.76 -3.52 20.35
C GLY A 132 -13.75 -4.13 21.34
N GLN A 133 -14.83 -3.43 21.67
CA GLN A 133 -15.92 -3.92 22.53
C GLN A 133 -17.03 -4.59 21.71
N ARG A 134 -17.20 -4.22 20.43
CA ARG A 134 -18.25 -4.74 19.54
C ARG A 134 -17.75 -4.96 18.11
N ARG A 135 -17.26 -6.18 17.85
CA ARG A 135 -16.58 -6.52 16.59
C ARG A 135 -17.47 -6.48 15.33
N ASP A 136 -18.78 -6.41 15.48
CA ASP A 136 -19.76 -6.22 14.40
C ASP A 136 -19.82 -4.79 13.86
N ARG A 137 -19.08 -3.84 14.45
CA ARG A 137 -19.16 -2.41 14.14
C ARG A 137 -17.82 -1.82 13.78
N ARG A 138 -17.88 -0.64 13.17
CA ARG A 138 -16.72 0.22 12.92
C ARG A 138 -16.87 1.52 13.71
N ILE A 139 -15.75 2.05 14.17
CA ILE A 139 -15.65 3.35 14.84
C ILE A 139 -14.65 4.24 14.13
N ILE A 140 -14.82 5.54 14.28
CA ILE A 140 -13.79 6.51 13.92
C ILE A 140 -12.85 6.62 15.11
N GLN A 141 -11.58 6.31 14.89
CA GLN A 141 -10.51 6.56 15.84
C GLN A 141 -9.74 7.78 15.38
N ALA A 142 -9.58 8.76 16.27
CA ALA A 142 -8.71 9.91 16.06
C ALA A 142 -7.60 9.90 17.11
N SER A 143 -6.35 10.04 16.67
CA SER A 143 -5.18 10.17 17.55
C SER A 143 -4.25 11.25 17.02
N GLY A 144 -3.62 12.00 17.91
CA GLY A 144 -2.48 12.85 17.54
C GLY A 144 -1.31 11.99 17.07
N ILE A 145 -0.48 12.54 16.18
CA ILE A 145 0.75 11.93 15.69
C ILE A 145 1.94 12.41 16.51
#